data_AF-A0A1E2RV74-F1
#
_entry.id   AF-A0A1E2RV74-F1
#
_cell.length_a   1.000
_cell.length_b   1.000
_cell.length_c   1.000
_cell.angle_alpha   90.00
_cell.angle_beta   90.00
_cell.angle_gamma   90.00
#
_symmetry.space_group_name_H-M   'P 1'
#
loop_
_entity.id
_entity.type
_entity.pdbx_description
1 polymer ?
#
loop_
_entity_poly.entity_id
_entity_poly.type
_entity_poly.pdbx_seq_one_letter_code
_entity_poly.pdbx_strand_id
1 'polypeptide(L)'
;MSDAMSEIAYADGRMAAIAPLLPGRGSQRRATDESGAARWALIAIAAAFLGLFVLLPLGAVFTEAFRAGTAAFWEAISEPDAVAALKLTLLAAGIAVPANLVFGVAASWAIAKHEFRGKSLLNTLIDLPFSISPVISGLIYILLFGAQSALGPCCANTASKSSSRSRASCSRPSSSPFPSSPVSSFRSCRSRAPTRRKPP
;
A
#
# COMPACT_ATOMS: atom_id res chain seq x y z
N MET A 1 -1.15 31.89 14.54
CA MET A 1 -0.46 30.76 15.21
C MET A 1 1.06 30.92 15.12
N SER A 2 1.57 31.59 14.09
CA SER A 2 2.86 32.29 14.11
C SER A 2 2.94 33.36 15.22
N ASP A 3 1.89 34.18 15.41
CA ASP A 3 1.91 35.28 16.39
C ASP A 3 2.08 34.87 17.86
N ALA A 4 1.50 33.73 18.27
CA ALA A 4 1.66 33.22 19.63
C ALA A 4 3.07 32.64 19.89
N MET A 5 3.78 32.25 18.82
CA MET A 5 5.16 31.78 18.89
C MET A 5 6.16 32.96 18.92
N SER A 6 5.78 34.11 18.35
CA SER A 6 6.56 35.36 18.38
C SER A 6 6.52 36.04 19.76
N GLU A 7 5.37 36.05 20.42
CA GLU A 7 5.21 36.59 21.79
C GLU A 7 6.01 35.79 22.84
N ILE A 8 6.07 34.46 22.71
CA ILE A 8 6.88 33.61 23.59
C ILE A 8 8.38 33.85 23.37
N ALA A 9 8.80 34.14 22.12
CA ALA A 9 10.19 34.46 21.81
C ALA A 9 10.61 35.89 22.25
N TYR A 10 9.69 36.85 22.31
CA TYR A 10 9.98 38.22 22.78
C TYR A 10 9.96 38.33 24.31
N ALA A 11 9.14 37.54 25.01
CA ALA A 11 9.10 37.49 26.47
C ALA A 11 10.39 36.88 27.10
N ASP A 12 11.17 36.12 26.34
CA ASP A 12 12.44 35.53 26.78
C ASP A 12 13.54 36.59 27.02
N GLY A 13 13.47 37.73 26.30
CA GLY A 13 14.42 38.84 26.45
C GLY A 13 14.34 39.61 27.78
N ARG A 14 13.26 39.40 28.57
CA ARG A 14 13.09 40.01 29.90
C ARG A 14 13.47 39.09 31.07
N MET A 15 13.76 37.81 30.81
CA MET A 15 14.15 36.80 31.83
C MET A 15 15.66 36.77 32.11
N ALA A 16 16.48 37.61 31.46
CA ALA A 16 17.93 37.62 31.68
C ALA A 16 18.36 38.17 33.06
N ALA A 17 17.43 38.72 33.86
CA ALA A 17 17.76 39.39 35.14
C ALA A 17 17.53 38.54 36.41
N ILE A 18 17.07 37.28 36.31
CA ILE A 18 16.73 36.45 37.49
C ILE A 18 17.44 35.09 37.52
N ALA A 19 18.64 35.00 36.95
CA ALA A 19 19.40 33.76 36.88
C ALA A 19 20.77 33.80 37.62
N PRO A 20 20.87 34.14 38.91
CA PRO A 20 21.96 33.63 39.72
C PRO A 20 21.46 32.44 40.55
N LEU A 21 22.32 31.41 40.71
CA LEU A 21 22.17 30.22 41.57
C LEU A 21 21.70 28.91 40.90
N LEU A 22 22.31 28.53 39.77
CA LEU A 22 22.42 27.11 39.43
C LEU A 22 23.84 26.61 39.72
N PRO A 23 24.07 25.96 40.88
CA PRO A 23 25.35 25.35 41.20
C PRO A 23 25.50 24.07 40.37
N GLY A 24 26.69 23.87 39.79
CA GLY A 24 27.04 22.62 39.12
C GLY A 24 26.74 22.58 37.63
N ARG A 25 27.40 23.46 36.85
CA ARG A 25 27.87 23.05 35.50
C ARG A 25 28.92 21.96 35.69
N GLY A 26 28.47 20.78 36.08
CA GLY A 26 29.25 19.56 35.97
C GLY A 26 29.69 19.48 34.52
N SER A 27 31.01 19.44 34.33
CA SER A 27 31.69 19.15 33.08
C SER A 27 30.82 18.21 32.24
N GLN A 28 30.11 18.80 31.27
CA GLN A 28 29.56 18.10 30.12
C GLN A 28 30.78 17.64 29.35
N ARG A 29 31.45 16.60 29.88
CA ARG A 29 32.53 15.87 29.24
C ARG A 29 32.00 15.58 27.86
N ARG A 30 32.64 16.14 26.82
CA ARG A 30 32.26 15.89 25.43
C ARG A 30 32.19 14.38 25.27
N ALA A 31 30.97 13.84 25.26
CA ALA A 31 30.69 12.43 24.97
C ALA A 31 30.93 12.13 23.47
N THR A 32 31.56 13.06 22.75
CA THR A 32 31.83 13.05 21.31
C THR A 32 33.29 13.37 21.00
N ASP A 33 34.22 13.04 21.90
CA ASP A 33 35.66 12.97 21.58
C ASP A 33 36.03 11.54 21.16
N GLU A 34 35.18 10.92 20.34
CA GLU A 34 35.47 9.62 19.75
C GLU A 34 36.49 9.81 18.64
N SER A 35 37.59 9.06 18.70
CA SER A 35 38.57 9.01 17.61
C SER A 35 37.84 8.70 16.31
N GLY A 36 38.18 9.40 15.21
CA GLY A 36 37.47 9.23 13.94
C GLY A 36 37.35 7.76 13.50
N ALA A 37 38.32 6.93 13.87
CA ALA A 37 38.30 5.49 13.68
C ALA A 37 37.16 4.77 14.42
N ALA A 38 36.85 5.12 15.67
CA ALA A 38 35.74 4.54 16.44
C ALA A 38 34.39 4.87 15.79
N ARG A 39 34.19 6.12 15.37
CA ARG A 39 32.98 6.53 14.63
C ARG A 39 32.81 5.74 13.32
N TRP A 40 33.88 5.62 12.54
CA TRP A 40 33.83 4.85 11.29
C TRP A 40 33.61 3.36 11.54
N ALA A 41 34.20 2.78 12.60
CA ALA A 41 33.97 1.40 12.98
C ALA A 41 32.50 1.16 13.38
N LEU A 42 31.90 2.04 14.20
CA LEU A 42 30.49 1.93 14.58
C LEU A 42 29.54 2.05 13.38
N ILE A 43 29.82 2.98 12.46
CA ILE A 43 29.05 3.12 11.21
C ILE A 43 29.23 1.88 10.34
N ALA A 44 30.46 1.37 10.18
CA ALA A 44 30.73 0.18 9.38
C ALA A 44 30.04 -1.06 9.95
N ILE A 45 30.05 -1.24 11.27
CA ILE A 45 29.36 -2.35 11.94
C ILE A 45 27.84 -2.23 11.75
N ALA A 46 27.26 -1.05 11.97
CA ALA A 46 25.82 -0.82 11.78
C ALA A 46 25.41 -1.02 10.31
N ALA A 47 26.20 -0.49 9.37
CA ALA A 47 25.96 -0.65 7.94
C ALA A 47 26.16 -2.09 7.47
N ALA A 48 27.14 -2.81 8.01
CA ALA A 48 27.33 -4.23 7.72
C ALA A 48 26.18 -5.08 8.26
N PHE A 49 25.70 -4.80 9.47
CA PHE A 49 24.55 -5.49 10.05
C PHE A 49 23.27 -5.25 9.24
N LEU A 50 22.97 -3.98 8.93
CA LEU A 50 21.81 -3.61 8.10
C LEU A 50 21.93 -4.18 6.68
N GLY A 51 23.11 -4.04 6.08
CA GLY A 51 23.44 -4.57 4.76
C GLY A 51 23.27 -6.08 4.73
N LEU A 52 23.78 -6.82 5.71
CA LEU A 52 23.60 -8.27 5.80
C LEU A 52 22.12 -8.63 5.89
N PHE A 53 21.35 -7.94 6.72
CA PHE A 53 19.91 -8.24 6.90
C PHE A 53 19.08 -8.00 5.63
N VAL A 54 19.46 -7.02 4.81
CA VAL A 54 18.80 -6.73 3.53
C VAL A 54 19.32 -7.63 2.40
N LEU A 55 20.63 -7.87 2.33
CA LEU A 55 21.28 -8.64 1.27
C LEU A 55 21.02 -10.13 1.40
N LEU A 56 20.83 -10.67 2.61
CA LEU A 56 20.60 -12.09 2.82
C LEU A 56 19.28 -12.60 2.21
N PRO A 57 18.10 -12.00 2.44
CA PRO A 57 16.87 -12.41 1.76
C PRO A 57 16.91 -12.09 0.26
N LEU A 58 17.54 -10.98 -0.12
CA LEU A 58 17.66 -10.62 -1.54
C LEU A 58 18.53 -11.62 -2.31
N GLY A 59 19.65 -12.02 -1.72
CA GLY A 59 20.52 -13.07 -2.24
C GLY A 59 19.80 -14.42 -2.33
N ALA A 60 19.02 -14.79 -1.30
CA ALA A 60 18.20 -16.01 -1.33
C ALA A 60 17.20 -16.01 -2.50
N VAL A 61 16.47 -14.91 -2.70
CA VAL A 61 15.52 -14.75 -3.83
C VAL A 61 16.25 -14.84 -5.17
N PHE A 62 17.42 -14.20 -5.33
CA PHE A 62 18.19 -14.30 -6.56
C PHE A 62 18.69 -15.73 -6.81
N THR A 63 19.23 -16.40 -5.80
CA THR A 63 19.68 -17.79 -5.97
C THR A 63 18.53 -18.70 -6.35
N GLU A 64 17.35 -18.53 -5.76
CA GLU A 64 16.17 -19.35 -6.10
C GLU A 64 15.63 -19.02 -7.49
N ALA A 65 15.65 -17.74 -7.89
CA ALA A 65 15.24 -17.30 -9.23
C ALA A 65 16.18 -17.82 -10.34
N PHE A 66 17.49 -17.91 -10.08
CA PHE A 66 18.47 -18.41 -11.07
C PHE A 66 18.70 -19.91 -11.01
N ARG A 67 18.23 -20.61 -9.97
CA ARG A 67 18.33 -22.08 -9.83
C ARG A 67 17.61 -22.85 -10.93
N ALA A 68 16.51 -22.31 -11.45
CA ALA A 68 15.78 -22.90 -12.56
C ALA A 68 16.41 -22.60 -13.95
N GLY A 69 17.50 -21.82 -13.99
CA GLY A 69 18.18 -21.40 -15.22
C GLY A 69 17.59 -20.13 -15.85
N THR A 70 18.37 -19.48 -16.73
CA THR A 70 17.96 -18.26 -17.44
C THR A 70 16.80 -18.49 -18.42
N ALA A 71 16.65 -19.72 -18.92
CA ALA A 71 15.53 -20.11 -19.77
C ALA A 71 14.20 -20.10 -19.01
N ALA A 72 14.16 -20.67 -17.79
CA ALA A 72 12.96 -20.65 -16.94
C ALA A 72 12.56 -19.24 -16.50
N PHE A 73 13.52 -18.34 -16.30
CA PHE A 73 13.25 -16.92 -16.03
C PHE A 73 12.56 -16.24 -17.22
N TRP A 74 13.02 -16.49 -18.46
CA TRP A 74 12.41 -15.92 -19.65
C TRP A 74 11.03 -16.50 -19.94
N GLU A 75 10.84 -17.80 -19.68
CA GLU A 75 9.56 -18.49 -19.80
C GLU A 75 8.55 -17.95 -18.78
N ALA A 76 8.95 -17.78 -17.52
CA ALA A 76 8.10 -17.23 -16.47
C ALA A 76 7.64 -15.78 -16.73
N ILE A 77 8.48 -14.95 -17.36
CA ILE A 77 8.09 -13.58 -17.76
C ILE A 77 7.20 -13.59 -19.00
N SER A 78 7.38 -14.55 -19.90
CA SER A 78 6.60 -14.68 -21.13
C SER A 78 5.24 -15.35 -20.90
N GLU A 79 5.01 -15.91 -19.70
CA GLU A 79 3.74 -16.50 -19.29
C GLU A 79 2.62 -15.44 -19.42
N PRO A 80 1.49 -15.76 -20.08
CA PRO A 80 0.43 -14.80 -20.35
C PRO A 80 -0.15 -14.17 -19.08
N ASP A 81 -0.17 -14.92 -17.97
CA ASP A 81 -0.64 -14.43 -16.68
C ASP A 81 0.32 -13.41 -16.05
N ALA A 82 1.63 -13.63 -16.18
CA ALA A 82 2.65 -12.70 -15.68
C ALA A 82 2.61 -11.36 -16.45
N VAL A 83 2.48 -11.44 -17.78
CA VAL A 83 2.35 -10.25 -18.64
C VAL A 83 1.05 -9.50 -18.35
N ALA A 84 -0.06 -10.20 -18.12
CA ALA A 84 -1.34 -9.57 -17.77
C ALA A 84 -1.24 -8.83 -16.43
N ALA A 85 -0.63 -9.45 -15.41
CA ALA A 85 -0.40 -8.82 -14.12
C ALA A 85 0.51 -7.58 -14.22
N LEU A 86 1.63 -7.68 -14.95
CA LEU A 86 2.55 -6.56 -15.20
C LEU A 86 1.84 -5.38 -15.88
N LYS A 87 1.01 -5.64 -16.90
CA LYS A 87 0.23 -4.60 -17.59
C LYS A 87 -0.74 -3.90 -16.65
N LEU A 88 -1.43 -4.65 -15.78
CA LEU A 88 -2.36 -4.08 -14.79
C LEU A 88 -1.63 -3.20 -13.78
N THR A 89 -0.51 -3.66 -13.24
CA THR A 89 0.30 -2.88 -12.30
C THR A 89 0.88 -1.63 -12.95
N LEU A 90 1.39 -1.73 -14.20
CA LEU A 90 1.93 -0.58 -14.93
C LEU A 90 0.85 0.46 -15.24
N LEU A 91 -0.35 0.02 -15.66
CA LEU A 91 -1.46 0.93 -15.90
C LEU A 91 -1.91 1.59 -14.59
N ALA A 92 -2.05 0.81 -13.51
CA ALA A 92 -2.42 1.33 -12.20
C ALA A 92 -1.39 2.33 -11.68
N ALA A 93 -0.10 2.01 -11.74
CA ALA A 93 0.98 2.92 -11.35
C ALA A 93 1.03 4.17 -12.25
N GLY A 94 0.85 3.99 -13.57
CA GLY A 94 0.84 5.08 -14.53
C GLY A 94 -0.28 6.10 -14.29
N ILE A 95 -1.40 5.70 -13.70
CA ILE A 95 -2.49 6.61 -13.31
C ILE A 95 -2.31 7.10 -11.86
N ALA A 96 -1.97 6.21 -10.93
CA ALA A 96 -1.90 6.52 -9.51
C ALA A 96 -0.75 7.48 -9.17
N VAL A 97 0.42 7.31 -9.79
CA VAL A 97 1.61 8.15 -9.54
C VAL A 97 1.35 9.62 -9.91
N PRO A 98 0.91 9.97 -11.14
CA PRO A 98 0.65 11.37 -11.47
C PRO A 98 -0.53 11.95 -10.68
N ALA A 99 -1.57 11.17 -10.41
CA ALA A 99 -2.66 11.62 -9.55
C ALA A 99 -2.15 11.97 -8.14
N ASN A 100 -1.39 11.07 -7.50
CA ASN A 100 -0.78 11.31 -6.19
C ASN A 100 0.17 12.50 -6.20
N LEU A 101 0.95 12.67 -7.29
CA LEU A 101 1.85 13.80 -7.45
C LEU A 101 1.09 15.13 -7.50
N VAL A 102 0.04 15.23 -8.33
CA VAL A 102 -0.77 16.46 -8.45
C VAL A 102 -1.44 16.81 -7.13
N PHE A 103 -2.09 15.85 -6.47
CA PHE A 103 -2.74 16.08 -5.18
C PHE A 103 -1.73 16.41 -4.07
N GLY A 104 -0.59 15.72 -4.02
CA GLY A 104 0.46 15.96 -3.03
C GLY A 104 1.15 17.32 -3.21
N VAL A 105 1.43 17.71 -4.46
CA VAL A 105 1.99 19.03 -4.78
C VAL A 105 0.97 20.13 -4.49
N ALA A 106 -0.30 19.95 -4.85
CA ALA A 106 -1.35 20.92 -4.53
C ALA A 106 -1.52 21.11 -3.01
N ALA A 107 -1.52 20.02 -2.23
CA ALA A 107 -1.64 20.06 -0.78
C ALA A 107 -0.42 20.73 -0.11
N SER A 108 0.79 20.33 -0.48
CA SER A 108 2.03 20.95 0.05
C SER A 108 2.13 22.43 -0.33
N TRP A 109 1.73 22.80 -1.54
CA TRP A 109 1.71 24.19 -2.00
C TRP A 109 0.66 25.03 -1.24
N ALA A 110 -0.52 24.47 -0.97
CA ALA A 110 -1.54 25.13 -0.17
C ALA A 110 -1.08 25.39 1.27
N ILE A 111 -0.40 24.42 1.90
CA ILE A 111 0.12 24.53 3.27
C ILE A 111 1.24 25.58 3.36
N ALA A 112 2.16 25.57 2.38
CA ALA A 112 3.31 26.46 2.37
C ALA A 112 2.94 27.93 2.11
N LYS A 113 1.94 28.19 1.27
CA LYS A 113 1.63 29.56 0.79
C LYS A 113 0.47 30.25 1.52
N HIS A 114 -0.39 29.53 2.23
CA HIS A 114 -1.54 30.14 2.91
C HIS A 114 -1.51 29.92 4.43
N GLU A 115 -1.20 30.99 5.18
CA GLU A 115 -1.25 31.14 6.64
C GLU A 115 -2.69 31.09 7.22
N PHE A 116 -3.47 30.05 6.92
CA PHE A 116 -4.81 29.89 7.51
C PHE A 116 -4.78 29.25 8.90
N ARG A 117 -5.69 29.67 9.78
CA ARG A 117 -5.92 29.10 11.14
C ARG A 117 -6.28 27.60 11.16
N GLY A 118 -6.62 27.00 10.02
CA GLY A 118 -6.99 25.58 9.86
C GLY A 118 -5.88 24.63 9.39
N LYS A 119 -4.62 25.10 9.25
CA LYS A 119 -3.48 24.29 8.78
C LYS A 119 -3.33 22.94 9.53
N SER A 120 -3.54 22.96 10.85
CA SER A 120 -3.41 21.76 11.70
C SER A 120 -4.44 20.67 11.36
N LEU A 121 -5.66 21.07 10.98
CA LEU A 121 -6.73 20.13 10.63
C LEU A 121 -6.47 19.45 9.28
N LEU A 122 -5.96 20.19 8.30
CA LEU A 122 -5.62 19.64 6.98
C LEU A 122 -4.43 18.67 7.08
N ASN A 123 -3.41 19.02 7.86
CA ASN A 123 -2.25 18.15 8.07
C ASN A 123 -2.68 16.84 8.77
N THR A 124 -3.50 16.96 9.82
CA THR A 124 -4.04 15.79 10.53
C THR A 124 -4.87 14.90 9.61
N LEU A 125 -5.70 15.48 8.72
CA LEU A 125 -6.52 14.71 7.79
C LEU A 125 -5.69 13.94 6.73
N ILE A 126 -4.54 14.49 6.33
CA ILE A 126 -3.60 13.83 5.41
C ILE A 126 -2.82 12.71 6.12
N ASP A 127 -2.43 12.91 7.38
CA ASP A 127 -1.64 11.93 8.15
C ASP A 127 -2.50 10.80 8.74
N LEU A 128 -3.79 11.06 8.98
CA LEU A 128 -4.74 10.08 9.54
C LEU A 128 -4.79 8.75 8.77
N PRO A 129 -4.95 8.71 7.42
CA PRO A 129 -4.98 7.45 6.69
C PRO A 129 -3.66 6.69 6.77
N PHE A 130 -2.52 7.38 6.86
CA PHE A 130 -1.21 6.74 7.03
C PHE A 130 -1.02 6.16 8.44
N SER A 131 -1.73 6.71 9.43
CA SER A 131 -1.77 6.15 10.79
C SER A 131 -2.66 4.90 10.91
N ILE A 132 -3.52 4.61 9.91
CA ILE A 132 -4.35 3.40 9.88
C ILE A 132 -3.56 2.27 9.22
N SER A 133 -3.60 1.07 9.82
CA SER A 133 -2.96 -0.11 9.22
C SER A 133 -3.51 -0.38 7.81
N PRO A 134 -2.66 -0.60 6.79
CA PRO A 134 -3.08 -0.91 5.43
C PRO A 134 -4.06 -2.08 5.35
N VAL A 135 -3.91 -3.07 6.25
CA VAL A 135 -4.79 -4.24 6.33
C VAL A 135 -6.23 -3.85 6.68
N ILE A 136 -6.38 -2.91 7.62
CA ILE A 136 -7.70 -2.43 8.07
C ILE A 136 -8.36 -1.62 6.95
N SER A 137 -7.60 -0.78 6.26
CA SER A 137 -8.09 -0.01 5.10
C SER A 137 -8.61 -0.95 3.99
N GLY A 138 -7.89 -2.04 3.72
CA GLY A 138 -8.34 -3.08 2.79
C GLY A 138 -9.65 -3.74 3.20
N LEU A 139 -9.82 -4.09 4.48
CA LEU A 139 -11.06 -4.68 4.98
C LEU A 139 -12.24 -3.71 4.89
N ILE A 140 -12.04 -2.43 5.23
CA ILE A 140 -13.08 -1.40 5.08
C ILE A 140 -13.49 -1.25 3.62
N TYR A 141 -12.54 -1.26 2.68
CA TYR A 141 -12.83 -1.16 1.26
C TYR A 141 -13.69 -2.35 0.77
N ILE A 142 -13.34 -3.59 1.18
CA ILE A 142 -14.13 -4.78 0.85
C ILE A 142 -15.52 -4.71 1.48
N LEU A 143 -15.65 -4.22 2.73
CA LEU A 143 -16.94 -4.06 3.40
C LEU A 143 -17.78 -2.92 2.80
N LEU A 144 -17.16 -1.89 2.23
CA LEU A 144 -17.82 -0.74 1.61
C LEU A 144 -18.24 -0.99 0.15
N PHE A 145 -17.53 -1.87 -0.57
CA PHE A 145 -17.85 -2.31 -1.93
C PHE A 145 -18.46 -3.72 -2.00
N GLY A 146 -18.64 -4.38 -0.86
CA GLY A 146 -19.25 -5.70 -0.74
C GLY A 146 -20.76 -5.69 -0.99
N ALA A 147 -21.35 -6.87 -1.12
CA ALA A 147 -22.78 -7.03 -1.43
C ALA A 147 -23.76 -6.46 -0.38
N GLN A 148 -23.27 -6.08 0.81
CA GLN A 148 -24.06 -5.62 1.96
C GLN A 148 -23.83 -4.14 2.32
N SER A 149 -23.09 -3.39 1.51
CA SER A 149 -22.69 -2.01 1.80
C SER A 149 -23.74 -0.99 1.35
N ALA A 150 -23.81 0.16 2.02
CA ALA A 150 -24.74 1.25 1.70
C ALA A 150 -24.62 1.80 0.26
N LEU A 151 -23.53 1.52 -0.47
CA LEU A 151 -23.33 1.90 -1.87
C LEU A 151 -23.89 0.86 -2.87
N GLY A 152 -24.20 -0.36 -2.42
CA GLY A 152 -24.82 -1.41 -3.22
C GLY A 152 -26.15 -0.98 -3.86
N PRO A 153 -27.12 -0.40 -3.13
CA PRO A 153 -28.43 -0.04 -3.68
C PRO A 153 -28.39 1.07 -4.73
N CYS A 154 -27.50 2.05 -4.58
CA CYS A 154 -27.42 3.20 -5.49
C CYS A 154 -26.89 2.79 -6.88
N CYS A 155 -25.95 1.84 -6.94
CA CYS A 155 -25.38 1.31 -8.18
C CYS A 155 -26.04 0.00 -8.67
N ALA A 156 -26.75 -0.74 -7.81
CA ALA A 156 -27.43 -1.98 -8.19
C ALA A 156 -28.68 -1.75 -9.05
N ASN A 157 -29.32 -0.59 -8.93
CA ASN A 157 -30.51 -0.27 -9.72
C ASN A 157 -30.22 -0.08 -11.22
N THR A 158 -28.98 0.21 -11.61
CA THR A 158 -28.57 0.31 -13.03
C THR A 158 -27.92 -0.98 -13.57
N ALA A 159 -27.34 -1.84 -12.73
CA ALA A 159 -26.70 -3.10 -13.15
C ALA A 159 -27.63 -4.33 -13.15
N SER A 160 -28.74 -4.30 -12.39
CA SER A 160 -29.70 -5.41 -12.25
C SER A 160 -30.37 -5.84 -13.57
N LYS A 161 -30.52 -4.94 -14.56
CA LYS A 161 -31.16 -5.28 -15.84
C LYS A 161 -30.32 -6.14 -16.78
N SER A 162 -29.00 -6.26 -16.59
CA SER A 162 -28.15 -7.09 -17.48
C SER A 162 -27.88 -8.50 -16.94
N SER A 163 -28.03 -8.75 -15.63
CA SER A 163 -27.63 -10.03 -15.03
C SER A 163 -28.76 -11.06 -14.90
N SER A 164 -30.02 -10.68 -15.11
CA SER A 164 -31.18 -11.57 -14.94
C SER A 164 -31.41 -12.54 -16.11
N ARG A 165 -30.73 -12.38 -17.25
CA ARG A 165 -30.94 -13.24 -18.45
C ARG A 165 -30.08 -14.50 -18.52
N SER A 166 -29.02 -14.63 -17.71
CA SER A 166 -28.13 -15.80 -17.71
C SER A 166 -28.36 -16.79 -16.55
N ARG A 167 -29.33 -16.52 -15.67
CA ARG A 167 -29.54 -17.30 -14.43
C ARG A 167 -30.70 -18.31 -14.52
N ALA A 168 -31.05 -18.76 -15.72
CA ALA A 168 -32.16 -19.69 -15.96
C ALA A 168 -31.77 -21.10 -16.45
N SER A 169 -30.48 -21.51 -16.43
CA SER A 169 -30.12 -22.83 -16.98
C SER A 169 -28.99 -23.59 -16.27
N CYS A 170 -28.85 -23.43 -14.96
CA CYS A 170 -28.04 -24.35 -14.16
C CYS A 170 -28.74 -24.68 -12.83
N SER A 171 -29.93 -25.28 -12.92
CA SER A 171 -30.48 -26.11 -11.84
C SER A 171 -29.64 -27.39 -11.74
N ARG A 172 -28.72 -27.43 -10.78
CA ARG A 172 -28.07 -28.68 -10.33
C ARG A 172 -29.06 -29.47 -9.48
N PRO A 173 -29.25 -30.79 -9.70
CA PRO A 173 -29.87 -31.65 -8.71
C PRO A 173 -28.88 -31.97 -7.59
N SER A 174 -29.47 -32.09 -6.40
CA SER A 174 -28.90 -32.42 -5.10
C SER A 174 -28.39 -33.87 -4.98
N SER A 175 -27.61 -34.10 -3.91
CA SER A 175 -27.25 -35.39 -3.29
C SER A 175 -26.10 -36.13 -4.01
N SER A 176 -25.03 -36.67 -3.40
CA SER A 176 -24.72 -37.04 -2.00
C SER A 176 -23.18 -37.32 -1.89
N PRO A 177 -22.61 -37.99 -0.86
CA PRO A 177 -21.34 -37.61 -0.21
C PRO A 177 -20.09 -38.32 -0.78
N PHE A 178 -18.90 -37.83 -0.39
CA PHE A 178 -17.53 -38.40 -0.53
C PHE A 178 -17.43 -39.94 -0.66
N PRO A 179 -16.36 -40.55 -1.26
CA PRO A 179 -14.96 -40.09 -1.25
C PRO A 179 -14.09 -40.41 -2.52
N SER A 180 -12.81 -40.03 -2.44
CA SER A 180 -11.62 -40.65 -3.06
C SER A 180 -11.41 -40.65 -4.59
N SER A 181 -10.64 -39.64 -5.05
CA SER A 181 -9.56 -39.71 -6.07
C SER A 181 -9.91 -40.28 -7.48
N PRO A 182 -8.95 -40.31 -8.43
CA PRO A 182 -8.61 -39.18 -9.32
C PRO A 182 -8.87 -39.49 -10.81
N VAL A 183 -8.69 -38.46 -11.66
CA VAL A 183 -8.54 -38.51 -13.13
C VAL A 183 -9.85 -38.48 -13.95
N SER A 184 -9.86 -37.59 -14.96
CA SER A 184 -10.75 -37.56 -16.14
C SER A 184 -12.14 -36.90 -16.03
N SER A 185 -12.22 -35.56 -15.97
CA SER A 185 -13.36 -34.86 -16.60
C SER A 185 -13.13 -33.35 -16.77
N PHE A 186 -12.25 -32.96 -17.68
CA PHE A 186 -12.19 -31.58 -18.18
C PHE A 186 -12.21 -31.54 -19.71
N ARG A 187 -13.10 -32.34 -20.29
CA ARG A 187 -13.28 -32.41 -21.74
C ARG A 187 -14.76 -32.43 -22.12
N SER A 188 -15.54 -31.46 -21.65
CA SER A 188 -16.86 -31.20 -22.25
C SER A 188 -17.43 -29.82 -21.88
N CYS A 189 -16.90 -28.78 -22.49
CA CYS A 189 -17.68 -27.57 -22.81
C CYS A 189 -17.19 -27.03 -24.15
N ARG A 190 -17.17 -27.90 -25.16
CA ARG A 190 -17.05 -27.51 -26.56
C ARG A 190 -18.46 -27.14 -27.07
N SER A 191 -18.58 -25.87 -27.43
CA SER A 191 -19.57 -25.24 -28.31
C SER A 191 -20.71 -26.10 -28.87
N ARG A 192 -21.97 -25.64 -28.72
CA ARG A 192 -23.01 -25.93 -29.72
C ARG A 192 -23.96 -24.75 -29.90
N ALA A 193 -23.91 -24.18 -31.11
CA ALA A 193 -24.87 -23.24 -31.68
C ALA A 193 -26.23 -23.93 -31.94
N PRO A 194 -27.34 -23.18 -32.04
CA PRO A 194 -28.67 -23.76 -32.19
C PRO A 194 -29.07 -23.93 -33.67
N THR A 195 -29.37 -25.16 -34.09
CA THR A 195 -30.13 -25.41 -35.32
C THR A 195 -31.60 -25.68 -34.99
N ARG A 196 -32.44 -24.85 -35.60
CA ARG A 196 -33.88 -24.72 -35.42
C ARG A 196 -34.60 -25.74 -36.33
N ARG A 197 -35.49 -26.59 -35.81
CA ARG A 197 -36.55 -27.25 -36.61
C ARG A 197 -37.86 -27.39 -35.79
N LYS A 198 -38.96 -26.98 -36.43
CA LYS A 198 -40.37 -27.14 -36.01
C LYS A 198 -40.83 -28.61 -36.17
N PRO A 199 -41.79 -29.10 -35.36
CA PRO A 199 -42.60 -30.28 -35.66
C PRO A 199 -43.97 -29.91 -36.30
N PRO A 200 -44.72 -30.91 -36.83
CA PRO A 200 -45.79 -30.72 -37.83
C PRO A 200 -47.10 -30.16 -37.30
#